data_AF-A0A4Q7WPA3-F1
#
_entry.id   AF-A0A4Q7WPA3-F1
#
_cell.length_a   1.000
_cell.length_b   1.000
_cell.length_c   1.000
_cell.angle_alpha   90.00
_cell.angle_beta   90.00
_cell.angle_gamma   90.00
#
_symmetry.space_group_name_H-M   'P 1'
#
loop_
_entity.id
_entity.type
_entity.pdbx_description
1 polymer ?
#
loop_
_entity_poly.entity_id
_entity_poly.type
_entity_poly.pdbx_seq_one_letter_code
_entity_poly.pdbx_strand_id
1 'polypeptide(L)' 'MNEIRAYPDGPLLVRGDFQLVDENGDPIPASRRTVALCRCGRTGIPPFCDGTHTLPIKRR' A
#
# COMPACT_ATOMS: atom_id res chain seq x y z
N MET A 1 -7.40 -15.19 -8.41
CA MET A 1 -8.28 -14.35 -7.56
C MET A 1 -7.63 -12.99 -7.51
N ASN A 2 -8.24 -12.00 -8.18
CA ASN A 2 -7.70 -10.65 -8.31
C ASN A 2 -8.62 -9.72 -7.53
N GLU A 3 -8.20 -9.34 -6.33
CA GLU A 3 -9.04 -8.63 -5.37
C GLU A 3 -8.26 -7.47 -4.76
N ILE A 4 -8.93 -6.34 -4.58
CA ILE A 4 -8.43 -5.19 -3.83
C ILE A 4 -9.40 -4.94 -2.68
N ARG A 5 -8.92 -5.04 -1.44
CA ARG A 5 -9.71 -4.70 -0.24
C ARG A 5 -9.25 -3.37 0.33
N ALA A 6 -10.17 -2.43 0.46
CA ALA A 6 -9.93 -1.17 1.16
C ALA A 6 -10.27 -1.31 2.64
N TYR A 7 -9.27 -1.21 3.52
CA TYR A 7 -9.51 -1.21 4.97
C TYR A 7 -9.85 0.20 5.46
N PRO A 8 -10.92 0.37 6.30
CA PRO A 8 -11.18 1.62 7.01
C PRO A 8 -9.93 2.09 7.75
N ASP A 9 -9.55 3.36 7.56
CA ASP A 9 -8.33 3.98 8.10
C ASP A 9 -7.01 3.21 7.87
N GLY A 10 -7.04 2.25 6.94
CA GLY A 10 -5.95 1.33 6.65
C GLY A 10 -5.56 1.28 5.18
N PRO A 11 -4.67 0.33 4.83
CA PRO A 11 -4.12 0.19 3.49
C PRO A 11 -5.12 -0.37 2.49
N LEU A 12 -4.71 -0.33 1.21
CA LEU A 12 -5.33 -1.14 0.17
C LEU A 12 -4.60 -2.48 0.11
N LEU A 13 -5.29 -3.58 0.44
CA LEU A 13 -4.73 -4.92 0.34
C LEU A 13 -5.00 -5.47 -1.06
N VAL A 14 -3.96 -5.58 -1.86
CA VAL A 14 -4.01 -6.09 -3.24
C VAL A 14 -3.60 -7.57 -3.21
N ARG A 15 -4.40 -8.43 -3.82
CA ARG A 15 -4.18 -9.88 -3.91
C ARG A 15 -4.34 -10.36 -5.35
N GLY A 16 -3.44 -11.24 -5.77
CA GLY A 16 -3.49 -11.91 -7.06
C GLY A 16 -2.25 -11.67 -7.90
N ASP A 17 -2.40 -11.86 -9.20
CA ASP A 17 -1.38 -11.56 -10.20
C ASP A 17 -1.56 -10.12 -10.67
N PHE A 18 -0.59 -9.26 -10.35
CA PHE A 18 -0.59 -7.84 -10.70
C PHE A 18 0.84 -7.37 -10.99
N GLN A 19 0.95 -6.30 -11.76
CA GLN A 19 2.17 -5.50 -11.88
C GLN A 19 1.95 -4.20 -11.12
N LEU A 20 2.90 -3.86 -10.26
CA LEU A 20 2.94 -2.56 -9.61
C LEU A 20 3.93 -1.70 -10.40
N VAL A 21 3.48 -0.53 -10.85
CA VAL A 21 4.28 0.43 -11.60
C VAL A 21 4.18 1.80 -10.96
N ASP A 22 5.17 2.65 -11.20
CA ASP A 22 5.11 4.06 -10.83
C ASP A 22 4.39 4.91 -11.90
N GLU A 23 4.43 6.24 -11.75
CA GLU A 23 3.81 7.19 -12.66
C GLU A 23 4.40 7.21 -14.08
N ASN A 24 5.66 6.76 -14.24
CA ASN A 24 6.34 6.64 -15.52
C ASN A 24 6.10 5.27 -16.18
N GLY A 25 5.50 4.33 -15.46
CA GLY A 25 5.30 2.95 -15.88
C GLY A 25 6.47 2.02 -15.49
N ASP A 26 7.44 2.50 -14.71
CA ASP A 26 8.56 1.68 -14.27
C ASP A 26 8.11 0.69 -13.18
N PRO A 27 8.57 -0.57 -13.23
CA PRO A 27 8.11 -1.60 -12.31
C PRO A 27 8.62 -1.36 -10.88
N ILE A 28 7.70 -1.38 -9.93
CA ILE A 28 8.01 -1.38 -8.50
C ILE A 28 8.07 -2.84 -8.02
N PRO A 29 9.19 -3.30 -7.44
CA PRO A 29 9.32 -4.68 -6.96
C PRO A 29 8.27 -5.03 -5.89
N ALA A 30 7.31 -5.87 -6.27
CA ALA A 30 6.37 -6.52 -5.36
C ALA A 30 6.74 -8.00 -5.25
N SER A 31 7.49 -8.37 -4.20
CA SER A 31 8.03 -9.74 -4.04
C SER A 31 6.97 -10.81 -3.72
N ARG A 32 5.69 -10.44 -3.59
CA ARG A 32 4.60 -11.32 -3.14
C ARG A 32 3.34 -11.07 -3.96
N ARG A 33 2.53 -12.12 -4.12
CA ARG A 33 1.15 -12.07 -4.66
C ARG A 33 0.16 -11.29 -3.78
N THR A 34 0.62 -10.75 -2.66
CA THR A 34 -0.19 -9.92 -1.77
C THR A 34 0.67 -8.80 -1.22
N VAL A 35 0.20 -7.57 -1.41
CA VAL A 35 0.84 -6.35 -0.89
C VAL A 35 -0.19 -5.46 -0.23
N ALA A 36 0.26 -4.66 0.72
CA ALA A 36 -0.52 -3.61 1.33
C ALA A 36 0.01 -2.26 0.84
N LEU A 37 -0.79 -1.52 0.08
CA LEU A 37 -0.43 -0.19 -0.40
C LEU A 37 -0.87 0.87 0.61
N CYS A 38 0.02 1.81 0.87
CA CYS A 38 -0.24 2.89 1.80
C CYS A 38 -1.29 3.85 1.24
N ARG A 39 -2.26 4.20 2.07
CA ARG A 39 -3.29 5.21 1.77
C ARG A 39 -3.22 6.42 2.71
N CYS A 40 -2.46 6.32 3.80
CA CYS A 40 -2.40 7.37 4.82
C CYS A 40 -1.32 8.43 4.56
N GLY A 41 -0.42 8.20 3.60
CA GLY A 41 0.68 9.11 3.26
C GLY A 41 1.80 9.23 4.30
N ARG A 42 1.79 8.40 5.36
CA ARG A 42 2.74 8.48 6.49
C ARG A 42 3.76 7.35 6.54
N THR A 43 3.73 6.43 5.57
CA THR A 43 4.64 5.27 5.54
C THR A 43 6.09 5.73 5.38
N GLY A 44 7.01 5.05 6.05
CA GLY A 44 8.45 5.18 5.82
C GLY A 44 8.95 4.38 4.61
N ILE A 45 8.10 3.57 3.98
CA ILE A 45 8.42 2.72 2.83
C ILE A 45 7.43 2.88 1.66
N PRO A 46 7.26 4.08 1.07
CA PRO A 46 6.37 4.25 -0.09
C PRO A 46 6.74 3.30 -1.24
N PRO A 47 5.75 2.73 -1.96
CA PRO A 47 4.30 2.92 -1.83
C PRO A 47 3.62 1.96 -0.81
N PHE A 48 4.38 1.18 -0.06
CA PHE A 48 3.87 0.12 0.81
C PHE A 48 3.43 0.63 2.18
N CYS A 49 2.52 -0.09 2.81
CA CYS A 49 2.11 0.16 4.18
C CYS A 49 3.04 -0.55 5.17
N ASP A 50 3.55 0.20 6.16
CA ASP A 50 4.38 -0.26 7.27
C ASP A 50 3.64 -0.31 8.63
N GLY A 51 2.36 0.03 8.64
CA GLY A 51 1.56 0.11 9.87
C GLY A 51 1.50 1.50 10.51
N THR A 52 2.24 2.49 9.99
CA THR A 52 2.23 3.88 10.52
C THR A 52 0.83 4.52 10.52
N HIS A 53 -0.11 4.01 9.70
CA HIS A 53 -1.51 4.45 9.70
C HIS A 53 -2.19 4.30 11.07
N THR A 54 -1.76 3.35 11.89
CA THR A 54 -2.29 3.10 13.24
C THR A 54 -1.85 4.13 14.27
N LEU A 55 -0.77 4.88 13.99
CA LEU A 55 -0.25 5.85 14.94
C LEU A 55 -1.16 7.08 15.01
N PRO A 56 -1.30 7.72 16.19
CA PRO A 56 -2.04 8.96 16.32
C PRO A 56 -1.48 10.03 15.39
N ILE A 57 -2.36 10.71 14.65
CA ILE A 57 -1.97 11.90 13.92
C ILE A 57 -1.80 13.01 14.95
N LYS A 58 -0.55 13.45 15.18
CA LYS A 58 -0.29 14.68 15.94
C LYS A 58 -0.78 15.85 15.10
N ARG A 59 -2.05 16.24 15.29
CA ARG A 59 -2.57 17.50 14.76
C ARG A 59 -1.99 18.62 15.63
N ARG A 60 -1.22 19.51 15.02
CA ARG A 60 -0.80 20.78 15.65
C ARG A 60 -2.00 21.72 15.73
#